data_AF-A0A4V6QBW2-F1
#
_entry.id   AF-A0A4V6QBW2-F1
#
_cell.length_a   1.000
_cell.length_b   1.000
_cell.length_c   1.000
_cell.angle_alpha   90.00
_cell.angle_beta   90.00
_cell.angle_gamma   90.00
#
_symmetry.space_group_name_H-M   'P 1'
#
loop_
_entity.id
_entity.type
_entity.pdbx_description
1 polymer ?
#
loop_
_entity_poly.entity_id
_entity_poly.type
_entity_poly.pdbx_seq_one_letter_code
_entity_poly.pdbx_strand_id
1 'polypeptide(L)' 'MAIAEDPVVGNWYTNRNGELLRLRLAVYRHDYLSALLLEYLDGQREIISVTEWYALELHRDMISISQRHVST' A
#
# COMPACT_ATOMS: atom_id res chain seq x y z
N MET A 1 -17.10 -1.78 -10.58
CA MET A 1 -15.73 -1.49 -11.03
C MET A 1 -15.05 -0.73 -9.93
N ALA A 2 -14.16 -1.38 -9.17
CA ALA A 2 -13.36 -0.68 -8.17
C ALA A 2 -12.37 0.24 -8.92
N ILE A 3 -12.37 1.52 -8.56
CA ILE A 3 -11.42 2.49 -9.08
C ILE A 3 -10.07 2.07 -8.51
N ALA A 4 -9.20 1.52 -9.36
CA ALA A 4 -7.84 1.17 -8.99
C ALA A 4 -7.11 2.46 -8.61
N GLU A 5 -7.04 2.76 -7.32
CA GLU A 5 -6.34 3.94 -6.85
C GLU A 5 -4.83 3.74 -6.95
N ASP A 6 -4.14 4.81 -7.34
CA ASP A 6 -2.69 4.84 -7.30
C ASP A 6 -2.19 4.58 -5.88
N PRO A 7 -1.14 3.75 -5.72
CA PRO A 7 -0.58 3.42 -4.41
C PRO A 7 0.01 4.65 -3.74
N VAL A 8 -0.40 4.92 -2.50
CA VAL A 8 0.08 6.03 -1.68
C VAL A 8 0.80 5.48 -0.46
N VAL A 9 2.11 5.65 -0.46
CA VAL A 9 2.97 5.19 0.65
C VAL A 9 2.52 5.86 1.95
N GLY A 10 2.41 5.05 3.00
CA GLY A 10 2.00 5.48 4.33
C GLY A 10 0.51 5.28 4.62
N ASN A 11 -0.33 5.13 3.59
CA ASN A 11 -1.77 4.90 3.74
C ASN A 11 -2.10 3.46 4.14
N TRP A 12 -3.25 3.33 4.79
CA TRP A 12 -3.91 2.07 5.09
C TRP A 12 -4.92 1.71 4.02
N TYR A 13 -5.01 0.41 3.75
CA TYR A 13 -5.92 -0.18 2.80
C TYR A 13 -6.57 -1.41 3.44
N THR A 14 -7.80 -1.68 3.05
CA THR A 14 -8.50 -2.92 3.37
C THR A 14 -8.66 -3.70 2.07
N ASN A 15 -8.21 -4.96 2.07
CA ASN A 15 -8.45 -5.85 0.93
C ASN A 15 -9.86 -6.46 0.98
N ARG A 16 -10.26 -7.20 -0.05
CA ARG A 16 -11.59 -7.83 -0.12
C ARG A 16 -11.90 -8.81 1.03
N ASN A 17 -10.87 -9.37 1.67
CA ASN A 17 -11.04 -10.29 2.79
C ASN A 17 -11.27 -9.54 4.12
N GLY A 18 -11.21 -8.20 4.11
CA GLY A 18 -11.28 -7.38 5.32
C GLY A 18 -9.95 -7.23 6.05
N GLU A 19 -8.84 -7.64 5.43
CA GLU A 19 -7.51 -7.54 6.03
C GLU A 19 -6.96 -6.13 5.83
N LEU A 20 -6.55 -5.52 6.93
CA LEU A 20 -5.89 -4.21 6.96
C LEU A 20 -4.41 -4.35 6.68
N LEU A 21 -3.93 -3.55 5.73
CA LEU A 21 -2.53 -3.48 5.34
C LEU A 21 -2.09 -2.03 5.12
N ARG A 22 -0.81 -1.77 5.37
CA ARG A 22 -0.19 -0.47 5.13
C ARG A 22 0.80 -0.59 4.00
N LEU A 23 0.72 0.35 3.05
CA LEU A 23 1.76 0.48 2.03
C LEU A 23 3.00 1.14 2.65
N ARG A 24 4.11 0.43 2.71
CA ARG A 24 5.37 0.93 3.31
C ARG A 24 6.32 1.52 2.28
N LEU A 25 6.29 1.03 1.05
CA LEU A 25 7.21 1.44 0.00
C LEU A 25 6.63 1.19 -1.39
N ALA A 26 6.91 2.10 -2.33
CA ALA A 26 6.66 1.95 -3.75
C ALA A 26 7.97 2.13 -4.51
N VAL A 27 8.38 1.13 -5.30
CA VAL A 27 9.59 1.16 -6.11
C VAL A 27 9.21 1.55 -7.54
N TYR A 28 9.92 2.53 -8.09
CA TYR A 28 9.79 2.96 -9.48
C TYR A 28 11.06 2.65 -10.25
N ARG A 29 10.91 2.21 -11.50
CA ARG A 29 12.01 1.96 -12.44
C ARG A 29 11.69 2.66 -13.76
N HIS A 30 12.52 3.63 -14.16
CA HIS A 30 12.26 4.48 -15.32
C HIS A 30 10.84 5.07 -15.30
N ASP A 31 10.42 5.61 -14.15
CA ASP A 31 9.10 6.19 -13.90
C ASP A 31 7.91 5.21 -13.90
N TYR A 32 8.15 3.91 -14.10
CA TYR A 32 7.13 2.88 -13.96
C TYR A 32 7.16 2.27 -12.56
N LEU A 33 6.00 2.20 -11.92
CA LEU A 33 5.84 1.43 -10.68
C LEU A 33 6.22 -0.03 -10.97
N SER A 34 7.14 -0.58 -10.19
CA SER A 34 7.68 -1.93 -10.41
C SER A 34 7.34 -2.90 -9.29
N ALA A 35 7.34 -2.43 -8.04
CA ALA A 35 7.09 -3.26 -6.87
C ALA A 35 6.58 -2.43 -5.69
N LEU A 36 5.88 -3.07 -4.77
CA LEU A 36 5.34 -2.47 -3.56
C LEU A 36 5.69 -3.33 -2.34
N LEU A 37 5.94 -2.69 -1.20
CA LEU A 37 6.10 -3.37 0.09
C LEU A 37 4.85 -3.14 0.95
N LEU A 38 4.15 -4.22 1.28
CA LEU A 38 3.02 -4.20 2.19
C LEU A 38 3.44 -4.63 3.59
N GLU A 39 2.74 -4.11 4.59
CA GLU A 39 2.84 -4.53 5.99
C GLU A 39 1.43 -4.74 6.54
N TYR A 40 1.12 -5.97 6.94
CA TYR A 40 -0.13 -6.34 7.58
C TYR A 40 -0.14 -5.95 9.06
N LEU A 41 -1.32 -5.96 9.70
CA LEU A 41 -1.48 -5.59 11.11
C LEU A 41 -0.65 -6.44 12.08
N ASP A 42 -0.44 -7.72 11.75
CA ASP A 42 0.38 -8.64 12.54
C ASP A 42 1.90 -8.40 12.36
N GLY A 43 2.28 -7.45 11.49
CA GLY A 43 3.65 -7.12 11.17
C GLY A 43 4.24 -7.97 10.04
N GLN A 44 3.49 -8.90 9.45
CA GLN A 44 3.93 -9.62 8.25
C GLN A 44 4.16 -8.63 7.11
N ARG A 45 5.25 -8.83 6.37
CA ARG A 45 5.62 -8.00 5.22
C ARG A 45 5.76 -8.83 3.98
N GLU A 46 5.32 -8.28 2.86
CA GLU A 46 5.48 -8.90 1.55
C GLU A 46 5.81 -7.86 0.48
N ILE A 47 6.61 -8.28 -0.50
CA ILE A 47 6.86 -7.49 -1.70
C ILE A 47 5.98 -8.08 -2.79
N ILE A 48 5.16 -7.23 -3.40
CA ILE A 48 4.26 -7.63 -4.47
C ILE A 48 4.53 -6.81 -5.74
N SER A 49 4.19 -7.40 -6.88
CA SER A 49 4.15 -6.73 -8.17
C SER A 49 2.96 -5.76 -8.27
N VAL A 50 3.02 -4.91 -9.28
CA VAL A 50 1.91 -4.00 -9.62
C VAL A 50 0.65 -4.76 -10.03
N THR A 51 0.81 -5.88 -10.72
CA THR A 51 -0.33 -6.72 -11.12
C THR A 51 -1.03 -7.31 -9.90
N GLU A 52 -0.27 -7.78 -8.91
CA GLU A 52 -0.81 -8.29 -7.65
C GLU A 52 -1.52 -7.18 -6.86
N TRP A 53 -0.96 -5.97 -6.81
CA TRP A 53 -1.58 -4.82 -6.14
C TRP A 53 -3.00 -4.55 -6.67
N TYR A 54 -3.16 -4.50 -8.00
CA TYR A 54 -4.47 -4.27 -8.60
C TYR A 54 -5.43 -5.46 -8.45
N ALA A 55 -4.92 -6.67 -8.19
CA ALA A 55 -5.72 -7.86 -7.92
C ALA A 55 -6.24 -7.96 -6.47
N LEU A 56 -5.70 -7.17 -5.54
CA LEU A 56 -6.11 -7.17 -4.13
C LEU A 56 -7.48 -6.53 -3.88
N GLU A 57 -8.06 -5.85 -4.89
CA GLU A 57 -9.36 -5.18 -4.81
C GLU A 57 -9.46 -4.26 -3.58
N LEU A 58 -8.48 -3.35 -3.46
CA LEU A 58 -8.30 -2.53 -2.25
C LEU A 58 -9.33 -1.41 -2.16
N HIS A 59 -9.79 -1.18 -0.93
CA HIS A 59 -10.45 0.06 -0.51
C HIS A 59 -9.49 0.87 0.35
N ARG A 60 -9.29 2.15 0.01
CA ARG A 60 -8.47 3.05 0.82
C ARG A 60 -9.28 3.52 2.02
N ASP A 61 -8.81 3.16 3.21
CA ASP A 61 -9.32 3.75 4.44
C ASP A 61 -8.66 5.12 4.61
N MET A 62 -9.49 6.15 4.76
CA MET A 62 -9.06 7.56 4.73
C MET A 62 -8.30 8.00 6.00
N ILE A 63 -7.51 7.11 6.60
CA ILE A 63 -6.66 7.39 7.76
C ILE A 63 -5.26 7.74 7.25
N SER A 64 -5.06 9.01 6.88
CA SER A 64 -3.72 9.53 6.59
C SER A 64 -2.97 9.71 7.91
N ILE A 65 -2.09 8.78 8.29
CA ILE A 65 -1.20 9.01 9.42
C ILE A 65 0.00 9.80 8.90
N SER A 66 -0.01 11.11 9.13
CA SER A 66 1.11 11.99 8.83
C SER A 66 2.34 11.50 9.58
N GLN A 67 3.34 10.95 8.88
CA GLN A 67 4.64 10.70 9.49
C GLN A 67 5.30 12.07 9.72
N ARG A 68 5.12 12.63 10.92
CA ARG A 68 6.00 13.71 11.38
C ARG A 68 7.41 13.14 11.45
N HIS A 69 8.27 13.60 10.54
CA HIS A 69 9.71 13.46 10.66
C HIS A 69 10.11 14.04 12.04
N VAL A 70 10.39 13.17 13.01
CA VAL A 70 11.18 13.55 14.17
C VAL A 70 12.63 13.51 13.71
N SER A 71 13.10 14.63 13.18
CA SER A 71 14.54 14.87 13.07
C SER A 71 14.98 15.37 14.45
N THR A 72 15.80 14.58 15.14
CA THR A 72 16.51 14.99 16.36
C THR A 72 17.85 15.58 15.97
#